data_AF-A0A484ZX77-F1
#
_entry.id   AF-A0A484ZX77-F1
#
_cell.length_a   1.000
_cell.length_b   1.000
_cell.length_c   1.000
_cell.angle_alpha   90.00
_cell.angle_beta   90.00
_cell.angle_gamma   90.00
#
_symmetry.space_group_name_H-M   'P 1'
#
loop_
_entity.id
_entity.type
_entity.pdbx_description
1 polymer ?
#
loop_
_entity_poly.entity_id
_entity_poly.type
_entity_poly.pdbx_seq_one_letter_code
_entity_poly.pdbx_strand_id
1 'polypeptide(L)'
;MAHPHRANRLQGQMFLRPARDAVAKLPGYEFGSVLETDGFRSLDEFDLKLDEDGLTSVTLPSSWDKVKSPLKVVIQASLMESGGRPVTRRAEQAIWPAKTMPGIRPLFVKKETYDYKSNSYKPQFYGRFRQPCRF
;
A
#
# COMPACT_ATOMS: atom_id res chain seq x y z
N MET A 1 -9.73 -13.18 -36.33
CA MET A 1 -9.79 -13.83 -35.01
C MET A 1 -8.57 -13.36 -34.23
N ALA A 2 -8.74 -12.42 -33.30
CA ALA A 2 -7.61 -11.84 -32.55
C ALA A 2 -6.98 -12.93 -31.69
N HIS A 3 -5.70 -13.20 -31.89
CA HIS A 3 -4.99 -14.20 -31.11
C HIS A 3 -4.74 -13.60 -29.71
N PRO A 4 -5.05 -14.32 -28.62
CA PRO A 4 -4.73 -13.85 -27.26
C PRO A 4 -3.22 -13.66 -27.16
N HIS A 5 -2.77 -12.81 -26.21
CA HIS A 5 -1.42 -12.31 -25.99
C HIS A 5 -0.36 -13.40 -25.65
N ARG A 6 -0.26 -14.44 -26.50
CA ARG A 6 0.60 -15.60 -26.36
C ARG A 6 2.05 -15.16 -26.29
N ALA A 7 2.77 -15.65 -25.28
CA ALA A 7 4.19 -15.39 -25.07
C ALA A 7 4.58 -13.91 -24.89
N ASN A 8 3.63 -13.01 -24.64
CA ASN A 8 3.96 -11.64 -24.23
C ASN A 8 4.71 -11.66 -22.89
N ARG A 9 5.63 -10.71 -22.73
CA ARG A 9 6.46 -10.58 -21.53
C ARG A 9 5.74 -9.68 -20.52
N LEU A 10 5.65 -10.13 -19.27
CA LEU A 10 5.14 -9.37 -18.15
C LEU A 10 6.31 -9.03 -17.22
N GLN A 11 6.60 -7.74 -17.08
CA GLN A 11 7.66 -7.25 -16.22
C GLN A 11 7.09 -6.37 -15.13
N GLY A 12 7.63 -6.42 -13.92
CA GLY A 12 7.11 -5.57 -12.87
C GLY A 12 7.90 -5.61 -11.58
N GLN A 13 7.38 -4.83 -10.63
CA GLN A 13 7.94 -4.70 -9.30
C GLN A 13 6.84 -4.91 -8.26
N MET A 14 7.24 -5.46 -7.12
CA MET A 14 6.37 -5.68 -5.97
C MET A 14 6.86 -4.87 -4.78
N PHE A 15 5.91 -4.28 -4.06
CA PHE A 15 6.19 -3.48 -2.87
C PHE A 15 5.36 -3.96 -1.70
N LEU A 16 5.99 -4.01 -0.53
CA LEU A 16 5.27 -4.12 0.73
C LEU A 16 5.10 -2.71 1.31
N ARG A 17 3.86 -2.35 1.64
CA ARG A 17 3.50 -1.05 2.21
C ARG A 17 2.58 -1.23 3.40
N PRO A 18 2.67 -0.40 4.45
CA PRO A 18 1.65 -0.37 5.48
C PRO A 18 0.29 0.03 4.92
N ALA A 19 -0.75 -0.64 5.39
CA ALA A 19 -2.14 -0.31 5.09
C ALA A 19 -2.73 0.48 6.26
N ARG A 20 -2.37 1.78 6.35
CA ARG A 20 -2.83 2.64 7.46
C ARG A 20 -4.31 2.94 7.36
N ASP A 21 -4.81 3.07 6.15
CA ASP A 21 -6.20 3.29 5.76
C ASP A 21 -6.90 1.98 5.34
N ALA A 22 -6.63 0.88 6.07
CA ALA A 22 -7.04 -0.48 5.68
C ALA A 22 -8.55 -0.70 5.55
N VAL A 23 -9.40 0.17 6.11
CA VAL A 23 -10.85 0.02 6.13
C VAL A 23 -11.52 1.24 5.50
N ALA A 24 -11.89 1.13 4.22
CA ALA A 24 -12.54 2.23 3.48
C ALA A 24 -13.84 2.74 4.13
N LYS A 25 -14.56 1.88 4.85
CA LYS A 25 -15.80 2.24 5.58
C LYS A 25 -15.54 3.12 6.82
N LEU A 26 -14.29 3.27 7.27
CA LEU A 26 -13.90 4.03 8.46
C LEU A 26 -12.90 5.14 8.08
N PRO A 27 -13.33 6.16 7.31
CA PRO A 27 -12.43 7.22 6.87
C PRO A 27 -11.81 7.97 8.06
N GLY A 28 -10.51 8.25 7.95
CA GLY A 28 -9.73 8.93 8.98
C GLY A 28 -9.28 8.06 10.15
N TYR A 29 -9.69 6.78 10.22
CA TYR A 29 -9.07 5.82 11.13
C TYR A 29 -7.76 5.34 10.53
N GLU A 30 -6.73 5.29 11.38
CA GLU A 30 -5.43 4.70 11.09
C GLU A 30 -5.27 3.37 11.83
N PHE A 31 -4.68 2.38 11.16
CA PHE A 31 -4.43 1.04 11.70
C PHE A 31 -2.94 0.70 11.70
N GLY A 32 -2.49 -0.08 12.70
CA GLY A 32 -1.10 -0.49 12.87
C GLY A 32 -0.23 0.50 13.66
N SER A 33 0.99 0.08 14.01
CA SER A 33 1.95 0.84 14.82
C SER A 33 2.84 1.74 13.97
N VAL A 34 2.86 3.05 14.23
CA VAL A 34 3.74 4.00 13.50
C VAL A 34 5.23 3.77 13.76
N LEU A 35 5.56 3.02 14.81
CA LEU A 35 6.93 2.67 15.20
C LEU A 35 7.44 1.41 14.48
N GLU A 36 6.56 0.65 13.84
CA GLU A 36 6.94 -0.56 13.12
C GLU A 36 7.47 -0.19 11.73
N THR A 37 8.79 -0.31 11.56
CA THR A 37 9.53 0.10 10.35
C THR A 37 9.73 -1.03 9.35
N ASP A 38 9.55 -2.28 9.77
CA ASP A 38 9.91 -3.48 9.00
C ASP A 38 8.96 -3.76 7.82
N GLY A 39 7.90 -2.97 7.67
CA GLY A 39 6.86 -3.14 6.65
C GLY A 39 7.10 -2.37 5.33
N PHE A 40 8.17 -1.58 5.21
CA PHE A 40 8.46 -0.76 4.02
C PHE A 40 9.62 -1.34 3.23
N ARG A 41 9.35 -2.14 2.20
CA ARG A 41 10.42 -2.59 1.31
C ARG A 41 9.95 -2.87 -0.10
N SER A 42 10.86 -2.66 -1.05
CA SER A 42 10.80 -3.35 -2.34
C SER A 42 10.98 -4.84 -2.06
N LEU A 43 10.09 -5.66 -2.62
CA LEU A 43 10.16 -7.11 -2.42
C LEU A 43 11.06 -7.69 -3.50
N ASP A 44 10.52 -7.86 -4.71
CA ASP A 44 11.23 -8.41 -5.86
C ASP A 44 10.74 -7.77 -7.15
N GLU A 45 11.62 -7.79 -8.15
CA GLU A 45 11.27 -7.60 -9.55
C GLU A 45 10.96 -8.96 -10.17
N PHE A 46 10.04 -8.99 -11.12
CA PHE A 46 9.71 -10.21 -11.84
C PHE A 46 9.67 -9.96 -13.33
N ASP A 47 9.98 -11.03 -14.05
CA ASP A 47 10.00 -11.05 -15.49
C ASP A 47 9.53 -12.43 -15.97
N LEU A 48 8.29 -12.47 -16.45
CA LEU A 48 7.59 -13.70 -16.76
C LEU A 48 7.06 -13.66 -18.19
N LYS A 49 6.81 -14.83 -18.77
CA LYS A 49 6.06 -14.96 -20.02
C LYS A 49 4.66 -15.45 -19.72
N LEU A 50 3.69 -14.92 -20.45
CA LEU A 50 2.33 -15.44 -20.49
C LEU A 50 2.35 -16.78 -21.24
N ASP A 51 1.53 -17.72 -20.77
CA ASP A 51 1.30 -19.00 -21.44
C ASP A 51 0.44 -18.85 -22.72
N GLU A 52 0.05 -19.98 -23.30
CA GLU A 52 -0.76 -20.02 -24.52
C GLU A 52 -2.17 -19.44 -24.37
N ASP A 53 -2.67 -19.35 -23.14
CA ASP A 53 -3.98 -18.80 -22.81
C ASP A 53 -3.87 -17.34 -22.33
N GLY A 54 -2.64 -16.79 -22.25
CA GLY A 54 -2.39 -15.43 -21.79
C GLY A 54 -2.33 -15.31 -20.26
N LEU A 55 -2.09 -16.42 -19.55
CA LEU A 55 -2.08 -16.48 -18.10
C LEU A 55 -0.66 -16.61 -17.56
N THR A 56 -0.47 -16.14 -16.33
CA THR A 56 0.76 -16.32 -15.55
C THR A 56 0.46 -16.13 -14.07
N SER A 57 1.33 -16.62 -13.20
CA SER A 57 1.22 -16.48 -11.74
C SER A 57 2.49 -15.87 -11.16
N VAL A 58 2.34 -14.86 -10.31
CA VAL A 58 3.43 -14.29 -9.52
C VAL A 58 3.28 -14.78 -8.08
N THR A 59 4.28 -15.49 -7.59
CA THR A 59 4.31 -16.03 -6.22
C THR A 59 5.39 -15.33 -5.42
N LEU A 60 5.07 -14.94 -4.19
CA LEU A 60 6.03 -14.33 -3.29
C LEU A 60 6.10 -15.13 -1.98
N PRO A 61 7.30 -15.50 -1.50
CA PRO A 61 7.43 -16.09 -0.17
C PRO A 61 6.99 -15.08 0.90
N SER A 62 6.20 -15.55 1.88
CA SER A 62 5.83 -14.71 3.02
C SER A 62 7.09 -14.31 3.76
N SER A 63 7.21 -13.02 4.03
CA SER A 63 8.37 -12.45 4.72
C SER A 63 7.93 -11.46 5.81
N TRP A 64 6.65 -11.48 6.16
CA TRP A 64 5.96 -10.54 7.05
C TRP A 64 5.21 -11.24 8.20
N ASP A 65 5.48 -12.52 8.46
CA ASP A 65 4.76 -13.30 9.48
C ASP A 65 4.89 -12.74 10.90
N LYS A 66 5.94 -11.95 11.16
CA LYS A 66 6.19 -11.32 12.46
C LYS A 66 5.57 -9.92 12.58
N VAL A 67 5.06 -9.36 11.49
CA VAL A 67 4.53 -7.99 11.46
C VAL A 67 3.16 -7.95 12.14
N LYS A 68 2.97 -6.99 13.03
CA LYS A 68 1.73 -6.84 13.81
C LYS A 68 0.80 -5.76 13.26
N SER A 69 1.24 -4.98 12.29
CA SER A 69 0.43 -3.98 11.60
C SER A 69 -0.18 -4.51 10.30
N PRO A 70 -1.31 -3.96 9.84
CA PRO A 70 -1.84 -4.26 8.52
C PRO A 70 -0.88 -3.79 7.43
N LEU A 71 -0.69 -4.65 6.44
CA LEU A 71 0.14 -4.39 5.27
C LEU A 71 -0.68 -4.54 4.00
N LYS A 72 -0.10 -4.11 2.89
CA LYS A 72 -0.56 -4.45 1.55
C LYS A 72 0.61 -4.76 0.65
N VAL A 73 0.45 -5.79 -0.17
CA VAL A 73 1.32 -6.03 -1.32
C VAL A 73 0.78 -5.24 -2.48
N VAL A 74 1.63 -4.42 -3.07
CA VAL A 74 1.32 -3.65 -4.27
C VAL A 74 2.14 -4.23 -5.41
N ILE A 75 1.47 -4.65 -6.47
CA ILE A 75 2.10 -5.12 -7.70
C ILE A 75 1.93 -4.03 -8.75
N GLN A 76 3.03 -3.61 -9.37
CA GLN A 76 3.02 -2.76 -10.55
C GLN A 76 3.63 -3.54 -11.70
N ALA A 77 2.82 -3.93 -12.67
CA ALA A 77 3.20 -4.81 -13.76
C ALA A 77 2.94 -4.13 -15.11
N SER A 78 3.85 -4.34 -16.05
CA SER A 78 3.81 -3.86 -17.42
C SER A 78 3.80 -5.05 -18.35
N LEU A 79 2.71 -5.21 -19.10
CA LEU A 79 2.60 -6.19 -20.17
C LEU A 79 3.21 -5.59 -21.43
N MET A 80 4.24 -6.24 -21.98
CA MET A 80 4.90 -5.81 -23.20
C MET A 80 4.14 -6.34 -24.42
N GLU A 81 3.62 -5.44 -25.24
CA GLU A 81 3.04 -5.80 -26.53
C GLU A 81 4.13 -6.03 -27.58
N SER A 82 3.81 -6.76 -28.65
CA SER A 82 4.75 -7.06 -29.74
C SER A 82 5.33 -5.82 -30.43
N GLY A 83 4.61 -4.69 -30.39
CA GLY A 83 5.06 -3.39 -30.87
C GLY A 83 5.97 -2.62 -29.89
N GLY A 84 6.37 -3.22 -28.77
CA GLY A 84 7.26 -2.62 -27.77
C GLY A 84 6.61 -1.65 -26.79
N ARG A 85 5.32 -1.32 -26.97
CA ARG A 85 4.59 -0.45 -26.04
C ARG A 85 4.19 -1.23 -24.77
N PRO A 86 4.51 -0.74 -23.56
CA PRO A 86 4.06 -1.35 -22.33
C PRO A 86 2.63 -0.93 -21.97
N VAL A 87 1.84 -1.87 -21.44
CA VAL A 87 0.57 -1.60 -20.75
C VAL A 87 0.74 -1.87 -19.27
N THR A 88 0.78 -0.81 -18.47
CA THR A 88 1.00 -0.91 -17.02
C THR A 88 -0.31 -0.99 -16.24
N ARG A 89 -0.38 -1.93 -15.30
CA ARG A 89 -1.48 -2.09 -14.35
C ARG A 89 -0.93 -2.20 -12.93
N ARG A 90 -1.79 -1.85 -11.97
CA ARG A 90 -1.52 -1.95 -10.54
C ARG A 90 -2.57 -2.80 -9.87
N ALA A 91 -2.14 -3.70 -8.99
CA ALA A 91 -3.01 -4.48 -8.12
C ALA A 91 -2.54 -4.35 -6.67
N GLU A 92 -3.48 -4.36 -5.73
CA GLU A 92 -3.19 -4.29 -4.30
C GLU A 92 -3.87 -5.45 -3.57
N GLN A 93 -3.15 -6.12 -2.69
CA GLN A 93 -3.66 -7.19 -1.85
C GLN A 93 -3.42 -6.85 -0.38
N ALA A 94 -4.49 -6.76 0.40
CA ALA A 94 -4.39 -6.50 1.84
C ALA A 94 -3.92 -7.75 2.60
N ILE A 95 -3.07 -7.53 3.62
CA ILE A 95 -2.59 -8.54 4.56
C ILE A 95 -2.96 -8.07 5.97
N TRP A 96 -3.76 -8.89 6.64
CA TRP A 96 -4.22 -8.63 7.99
C TRP A 96 -3.54 -9.60 8.96
N PRO A 97 -2.84 -9.11 10.00
CA PRO A 97 -2.18 -9.98 10.96
C PRO A 97 -3.17 -10.64 11.95
N ALA A 98 -4.40 -10.12 12.03
CA ALA A 98 -5.47 -10.67 12.85
C ALA A 98 -6.85 -10.40 12.22
N LYS A 99 -7.88 -11.14 12.66
CA LYS A 99 -9.27 -10.96 12.21
C LYS A 99 -9.82 -9.54 12.48
N THR A 100 -9.35 -8.89 13.54
CA THR A 100 -9.76 -7.56 13.97
C THR A 100 -8.54 -6.76 14.41
N MET A 101 -8.53 -5.47 14.14
CA MET A 101 -7.39 -4.59 14.42
C MET A 101 -7.85 -3.33 15.16
N PRO A 102 -7.04 -2.80 16.11
CA PRO A 102 -7.30 -1.51 16.72
C PRO A 102 -7.13 -0.40 15.67
N GLY A 103 -8.12 0.49 15.59
CA GLY A 103 -8.09 1.69 14.75
C GLY A 103 -8.13 2.95 15.58
N ILE A 104 -7.29 3.92 15.26
CA ILE A 104 -7.19 5.21 15.97
C ILE A 104 -7.61 6.33 15.02
N ARG A 105 -8.55 7.18 15.43
CA ARG A 105 -8.92 8.39 14.68
C ARG A 105 -8.69 9.63 15.53
N PRO A 106 -7.68 10.46 15.23
CA PRO A 106 -7.49 11.72 15.94
C PRO A 106 -8.65 12.67 15.64
N LEU A 107 -9.16 13.34 16.68
CA LEU A 107 -10.18 14.40 16.54
C LEU A 107 -9.56 15.80 16.44
N PHE A 108 -8.28 15.93 16.76
CA PHE A 108 -7.52 17.16 16.60
C PHE A 108 -7.07 17.36 15.15
N VAL A 109 -6.90 18.61 14.75
CA VAL A 109 -6.48 18.94 13.39
C VAL A 109 -4.98 18.69 13.26
N LYS A 110 -4.59 17.90 12.25
CA LYS A 110 -3.19 17.77 11.84
C LYS A 110 -2.88 18.92 10.87
N LYS A 111 -1.97 19.82 11.26
CA LYS A 111 -1.48 20.90 10.40
C LYS A 111 0.03 20.77 10.27
N GLU A 112 0.55 20.90 9.05
CA GLU A 112 1.99 21.02 8.87
C GLU A 112 2.42 22.45 9.20
N THR A 113 3.34 22.59 10.15
CA THR A 113 3.94 23.86 10.52
C THR A 113 5.42 23.85 10.11
N TYR A 114 5.89 24.97 9.58
CA TYR A 114 7.29 25.11 9.20
C TYR A 114 8.13 25.35 10.45
N ASP A 115 9.01 24.40 10.75
CA ASP A 115 9.97 24.52 11.84
C ASP A 115 11.26 25.15 11.29
N TYR A 116 11.46 26.42 11.62
CA TYR A 116 12.64 27.19 11.22
C TYR A 116 13.94 26.69 11.86
N LYS A 117 13.89 25.96 12.97
CA LYS A 117 15.09 25.40 13.62
C LYS A 117 15.61 24.17 12.87
N SER A 118 14.71 23.34 12.38
CA SER A 118 15.06 22.13 11.62
C SER A 118 14.96 22.32 10.10
N ASN A 119 14.64 23.53 9.64
CA ASN A 119 14.43 23.88 8.23
C ASN A 119 13.53 22.87 7.49
N SER A 120 12.45 22.42 8.15
CA SER A 120 11.58 21.37 7.64
C SER A 120 10.14 21.52 8.12
N TYR A 121 9.18 20.96 7.36
CA TYR A 121 7.79 20.88 7.80
C TYR A 121 7.63 19.76 8.83
N LYS A 122 6.96 20.06 9.94
CA LYS A 122 6.64 19.09 10.99
C LYS A 122 5.12 19.02 11.17
N PRO A 123 4.55 17.82 11.35
CA PRO A 123 3.14 17.69 11.71
C PRO A 123 2.96 18.18 13.15
N GLN A 124 2.10 19.19 13.33
CA GLN A 124 1.71 19.70 14.63
C GLN A 124 0.21 19.49 14.85
N PHE A 125 -0.14 18.93 16.00
CA PHE A 125 -1.50 18.61 16.35
C PHE A 125 -2.12 19.75 17.15
N TYR A 126 -3.22 20.31 16.65
CA TYR A 126 -3.98 21.36 17.32
C TYR A 126 -5.28 20.80 17.88
N GLY A 127 -5.44 20.87 19.20
CA GLY A 127 -6.68 20.51 19.87
C GLY A 127 -7.80 21.47 19.49
N ARG A 128 -8.86 20.95 18.88
CA ARG A 128 -10.13 21.67 18.77
C ARG A 128 -10.96 21.30 19.99
N PHE A 129 -10.80 22.03 21.09
CA PHE A 129 -11.73 21.91 22.21
C PHE A 129 -13.11 22.33 21.69
N ARG A 130 -13.98 21.36 21.39
CA ARG A 130 -15.41 21.64 21.30
C ARG A 130 -15.84 22.03 22.71
N GLN A 131 -16.47 23.20 22.81
CA GLN A 131 -17.01 23.73 24.06
C GLN A 131 -17.75 22.63 24.84
N PRO A 132 -17.58 22.55 26.17
CA PRO A 132 -18.32 21.58 26.95
C PRO A 132 -19.82 21.86 26.79
N CYS A 133 -20.58 20.82 26.44
CA CYS A 133 -22.03 20.87 26.55
C CYS A 133 -22.35 21.17 28.03
N ARG A 134 -22.96 22.33 28.31
CA ARG A 134 -23.64 22.55 29.58
C ARG A 134 -24.89 21.67 29.57
N PHE A 135 -25.03 20.86 30.61
CA PHE A 135 -26.21 20.06 30.91
C PHE A 135 -27.45 20.94 31.12
#